data_AF-A0A931HS06-F1
#
_entry.id   AF-A0A931HS06-F1
#
_cell.length_a   1.000
_cell.length_b   1.000
_cell.length_c   1.000
_cell.angle_alpha   90.00
_cell.angle_beta   90.00
_cell.angle_gamma   90.00
#
_symmetry.space_group_name_H-M   'P 1'
#
loop_
_entity.id
_entity.type
_entity.pdbx_description
1 polymer ?
#
loop_
_entity_poly.entity_id
_entity_poly.type
_entity_poly.pdbx_seq_one_letter_code
_entity_poly.pdbx_strand_id
1 'polypeptide(L)'
;MGIAILFRKDLNKSPFRIALDYVVSLSGEGLILSSGYCSIKHQGFVDKVNEGFNYHSESFLKTLSGNFDIEGNEGKKHLEAYKNFARSLSRCNSKYKDFHLDKKGLWHAKFSIKVRDNSPVAMIIGSSNLSKSAYFCQSYPKHESDILIWDKRENEPSFISELPEGAVWILSPHYPGQENDLMRSQYDQFNNHIKYNENISNLNYLE
;
A
#
# COMPACT_ATOMS: atom_id res chain seq x y z
N MET A 1 -15.53 -2.32 10.68
CA MET A 1 -14.28 -1.86 10.08
C MET A 1 -13.34 -3.02 10.24
N GLY A 2 -12.77 -3.49 9.14
CA GLY A 2 -11.74 -4.51 9.19
C GLY A 2 -10.35 -3.90 9.17
N ILE A 3 -9.40 -4.58 9.81
CA ILE A 3 -8.00 -4.15 9.88
C ILE A 3 -7.09 -5.36 9.69
N ALA A 4 -6.13 -5.23 8.77
CA ALA A 4 -5.09 -6.21 8.54
C ALA A 4 -3.70 -5.53 8.52
N ILE A 5 -2.74 -6.09 9.23
CA ILE A 5 -1.32 -5.74 9.10
C ILE A 5 -0.71 -6.66 8.05
N LEU A 6 -0.06 -6.08 7.05
CA LEU A 6 0.59 -6.76 5.94
C LEU A 6 2.11 -6.65 6.13
N PHE A 7 2.81 -7.78 6.07
CA PHE A 7 4.26 -7.83 6.21
C PHE A 7 4.89 -8.32 4.92
N ARG A 8 5.79 -7.52 4.32
CA ARG A 8 6.66 -8.02 3.24
C ARG A 8 7.85 -8.78 3.83
N LYS A 9 7.65 -10.08 4.06
CA LYS A 9 8.72 -11.02 4.45
C LYS A 9 9.38 -11.65 3.23
N ASP A 10 8.59 -12.07 2.25
CA ASP A 10 9.07 -12.56 0.96
C ASP A 10 9.41 -11.38 0.05
N LEU A 11 10.68 -11.26 -0.31
CA LEU A 11 11.17 -10.19 -1.17
C LEU A 11 10.75 -10.33 -2.63
N ASN A 12 10.11 -11.44 -3.02
CA ASN A 12 9.56 -11.67 -4.36
C ASN A 12 8.05 -11.41 -4.46
N LYS A 13 7.38 -11.18 -3.33
CA LYS A 13 5.93 -10.91 -3.27
C LYS A 13 5.66 -9.58 -2.60
N SER A 14 4.67 -8.84 -3.09
CA SER A 14 4.29 -7.56 -2.50
C SER A 14 2.85 -7.58 -2.00
N PRO A 15 2.62 -7.88 -0.70
CA PRO A 15 1.32 -7.70 -0.07
C PRO A 15 0.80 -6.26 -0.24
N PHE A 16 1.70 -5.28 -0.18
CA PHE A 16 1.42 -3.88 -0.50
C PHE A 16 0.80 -3.70 -1.88
N ARG A 17 1.36 -4.31 -2.94
CA ARG A 17 0.79 -4.20 -4.29
C ARG A 17 -0.63 -4.72 -4.33
N ILE A 18 -0.87 -5.92 -3.77
CA ILE A 18 -2.19 -6.56 -3.81
C ILE A 18 -3.21 -5.70 -3.06
N ALA A 19 -2.85 -5.21 -1.88
CA ALA A 19 -3.72 -4.36 -1.07
C ALA A 19 -3.92 -2.96 -1.68
N LEU A 20 -2.89 -2.37 -2.27
CA LEU A 20 -3.02 -1.11 -3.01
C LEU A 20 -3.93 -1.29 -4.23
N ASP A 21 -3.75 -2.36 -5.01
CA ASP A 21 -4.58 -2.68 -6.17
C ASP A 21 -6.05 -2.82 -5.75
N TYR A 22 -6.32 -3.50 -4.64
CA TYR A 22 -7.64 -3.56 -4.02
C TYR A 22 -8.19 -2.16 -3.68
N VAL A 23 -7.44 -1.35 -2.92
CA VAL A 23 -7.87 0.00 -2.51
C VAL A 23 -8.19 0.86 -3.74
N VAL A 24 -7.33 0.87 -4.76
CA VAL A 24 -7.55 1.74 -5.94
C VAL A 24 -8.66 1.23 -6.86
N SER A 25 -8.93 -0.09 -6.88
CA SER A 25 -9.99 -0.69 -7.71
C SER A 25 -11.37 -0.70 -7.06
N LEU A 26 -11.47 -0.44 -5.76
CA LEU A 26 -12.77 -0.28 -5.11
C LEU A 26 -13.56 0.86 -5.76
N SER A 27 -14.86 0.63 -5.98
CA SER A 27 -15.78 1.62 -6.53
C SER A 27 -15.92 2.80 -5.58
N GLY A 28 -15.72 4.02 -6.09
CA GLY A 28 -15.93 5.26 -5.35
C GLY A 28 -15.53 6.49 -6.15
N GLU A 29 -16.07 7.65 -5.81
CA GLU A 29 -15.79 8.90 -6.52
C GLU A 29 -14.41 9.48 -6.22
N GLY A 30 -13.74 9.11 -5.13
CA GLY A 30 -12.50 9.77 -4.73
C GLY A 30 -11.31 8.83 -4.53
N LEU A 31 -10.13 9.24 -4.99
CA LEU A 31 -8.87 8.57 -4.67
C LEU A 31 -7.83 9.59 -4.19
N ILE A 32 -7.23 9.33 -3.04
CA ILE A 32 -6.12 10.12 -2.49
C ILE A 32 -4.89 9.23 -2.40
N LEU A 33 -3.79 9.65 -3.01
CA LEU A 33 -2.52 8.94 -3.01
C LEU A 33 -1.44 9.83 -2.38
N SER A 34 -0.75 9.32 -1.36
CA SER A 34 0.31 10.03 -0.68
C SER A 34 1.53 9.15 -0.54
N SER A 35 2.71 9.68 -0.90
CA SER A 35 3.97 8.95 -0.77
C SER A 35 5.17 9.88 -0.77
N GLY A 36 6.20 9.54 0.01
CA GLY A 36 7.48 10.24 -0.04
C GLY A 36 8.11 10.18 -1.44
N TYR A 37 8.12 8.98 -2.03
CA TYR A 37 8.63 8.73 -3.38
C TYR A 37 7.58 8.09 -4.28
N CYS A 38 7.49 8.53 -5.54
CA CYS A 38 6.59 7.94 -6.53
C CYS A 38 7.37 7.52 -7.78
N SER A 39 7.24 6.25 -8.19
CA SER A 39 7.86 5.75 -9.42
C SER A 39 7.09 4.63 -10.12
N ILE A 40 5.89 4.29 -9.64
CA ILE A 40 4.98 3.37 -10.35
C ILE A 40 4.65 3.99 -11.72
N LYS A 41 4.97 3.28 -12.80
CA LYS A 41 4.62 3.68 -14.16
C LYS A 41 4.19 2.43 -14.91
N HIS A 42 2.97 2.00 -14.64
CA HIS A 42 2.45 0.72 -15.11
C HIS A 42 0.99 0.88 -15.54
N GLN A 43 0.68 0.44 -16.77
CA GLN A 43 -0.66 0.58 -17.32
C GLN A 43 -1.69 -0.15 -16.45
N GLY A 44 -1.36 -1.35 -15.97
CA GLY A 44 -2.25 -2.09 -15.06
C GLY A 44 -2.59 -1.35 -13.76
N PHE A 45 -1.71 -0.46 -13.25
CA PHE A 45 -2.07 0.37 -12.10
C PHE A 45 -3.11 1.44 -12.47
N VAL A 46 -2.96 2.06 -13.64
CA VAL A 46 -3.95 3.02 -14.18
C VAL A 46 -5.28 2.32 -14.46
N ASP A 47 -5.24 1.10 -14.99
CA ASP A 47 -6.44 0.30 -15.25
C ASP A 47 -7.20 -0.02 -13.96
N LYS A 48 -6.48 -0.34 -12.87
CA LYS A 48 -7.08 -0.54 -11.54
C LYS A 48 -7.70 0.75 -10.98
N VAL A 49 -7.04 1.89 -11.15
CA VAL A 49 -7.62 3.20 -10.79
C VAL A 49 -8.90 3.47 -11.60
N ASN A 50 -8.90 3.17 -12.89
CA ASN A 50 -10.08 3.33 -13.75
C ASN A 50 -11.22 2.42 -13.35
N GLU A 51 -10.95 1.16 -13.00
CA GLU A 51 -11.93 0.22 -12.43
C GLU A 51 -12.66 0.85 -11.25
N GLY A 52 -11.92 1.47 -10.33
CA GLY A 52 -12.50 2.09 -9.14
C GLY A 52 -13.31 3.37 -9.41
N PHE A 53 -13.07 4.05 -10.54
CA PHE A 53 -13.85 5.22 -10.96
C PHE A 53 -14.98 4.89 -11.93
N ASN A 54 -15.16 3.63 -12.31
CA ASN A 54 -16.25 3.23 -13.18
C ASN A 54 -17.60 3.68 -12.59
N TYR A 55 -18.43 4.29 -13.43
CA TYR A 55 -19.75 4.84 -13.09
C TYR A 55 -19.76 6.08 -12.19
N HIS A 56 -18.60 6.69 -11.89
CA HIS A 56 -18.51 7.91 -11.09
C HIS A 56 -18.13 9.13 -11.96
N SER A 57 -19.15 9.85 -12.44
CA SER A 57 -18.97 11.00 -13.36
C SER A 57 -18.32 12.22 -12.69
N GLU A 58 -18.49 12.39 -11.39
CA GLU A 58 -17.92 13.49 -10.59
C GLU A 58 -16.71 13.02 -9.77
N SER A 59 -15.88 12.17 -10.37
CA SER A 59 -14.73 11.57 -9.69
C SER A 59 -13.54 12.53 -9.51
N PHE A 60 -12.78 12.35 -8.44
CA PHE A 60 -11.56 13.10 -8.14
C PHE A 60 -10.37 12.20 -7.81
N LEU A 61 -9.20 12.63 -8.25
CA LEU A 61 -7.90 12.04 -7.92
C LEU A 61 -7.01 13.13 -7.32
N LYS A 62 -6.48 12.89 -6.12
CA LYS A 62 -5.49 13.76 -5.49
C LYS A 62 -4.21 12.99 -5.23
N THR A 63 -3.07 13.58 -5.58
CA THR A 63 -1.76 13.03 -5.20
C THR A 63 -0.98 14.03 -4.36
N LEU A 64 -0.19 13.55 -3.42
CA LEU A 64 0.76 14.35 -2.65
C LEU A 64 2.08 13.62 -2.51
N SER A 65 3.17 14.25 -2.97
CA SER A 65 4.53 13.72 -2.84
C SER A 65 5.51 14.83 -2.54
N GLY A 66 6.68 14.52 -1.98
CA GLY A 66 7.62 15.59 -1.62
C GLY A 66 9.00 15.24 -1.13
N ASN A 67 9.41 13.97 -0.98
CA ASN A 67 10.76 13.64 -0.51
C ASN A 67 11.80 13.77 -1.65
N PHE A 68 11.87 14.97 -2.25
CA PHE A 68 12.79 15.31 -3.33
C PHE A 68 13.87 16.23 -2.75
N ASP A 69 15.10 15.74 -2.62
CA ASP A 69 16.25 16.62 -2.39
C ASP A 69 16.63 17.32 -3.70
N ILE A 70 15.92 18.40 -4.03
CA ILE A 70 15.95 19.04 -5.37
C ILE A 70 17.34 19.60 -5.71
N GLU A 71 18.19 19.83 -4.71
CA GLU A 71 19.56 20.31 -4.90
C GLU A 71 20.51 19.18 -5.37
N GLY A 72 20.23 17.93 -4.98
CA GLY A 72 20.98 16.74 -5.37
C GLY A 72 20.55 16.10 -6.70
N ASN A 73 21.48 15.36 -7.33
CA ASN A 73 21.18 14.57 -8.53
C ASN A 73 20.11 13.49 -8.27
N GLU A 74 20.07 12.91 -7.07
CA GLU A 74 19.05 11.92 -6.70
C GLU A 74 17.65 12.53 -6.57
N GLY A 75 17.50 13.72 -5.98
CA GLY A 75 16.18 14.34 -5.91
C GLY A 75 15.66 14.80 -7.28
N LYS A 76 16.53 15.17 -8.23
CA LYS A 76 16.13 15.37 -9.64
C LYS A 76 15.57 14.09 -10.28
N LYS A 77 16.19 12.94 -10.03
CA LYS A 77 15.68 11.63 -10.51
C LYS A 77 14.32 11.31 -9.88
N HIS A 78 14.17 11.54 -8.57
CA HIS A 78 12.90 11.33 -7.88
C HIS A 78 11.80 12.27 -8.40
N LEU A 79 12.12 13.54 -8.65
CA LEU A 79 11.17 14.51 -9.22
C LEU A 79 10.71 14.07 -10.62
N GLU A 80 11.64 13.61 -11.46
CA GLU A 80 11.28 13.09 -12.78
C GLU A 80 10.46 11.80 -12.70
N ALA A 81 10.75 10.92 -11.73
CA ALA A 81 9.94 9.74 -11.46
C ALA A 81 8.51 10.13 -11.06
N TYR A 82 8.34 11.14 -10.20
CA TYR A 82 7.02 11.67 -9.83
C TYR A 82 6.29 12.27 -11.03
N LYS A 83 6.95 13.09 -11.86
CA LYS A 83 6.34 13.64 -13.08
C LYS A 83 5.83 12.54 -14.01
N ASN A 84 6.60 11.45 -14.15
CA ASN A 84 6.18 10.30 -14.95
C ASN A 84 5.00 9.55 -14.34
N PHE A 85 4.98 9.39 -13.02
CA PHE A 85 3.83 8.84 -12.29
C PHE A 85 2.57 9.69 -12.48
N ALA A 86 2.65 11.00 -12.24
CA ALA A 86 1.54 11.94 -12.44
C ALA A 86 1.03 11.94 -13.89
N ARG A 87 1.93 11.92 -14.88
CA ARG A 87 1.58 11.81 -16.30
C ARG A 87 0.89 10.48 -16.65
N SER A 88 1.21 9.39 -15.96
CA SER A 88 0.48 8.13 -16.15
C SER A 88 -0.94 8.22 -15.60
N LEU A 89 -1.10 8.81 -14.41
CA LEU A 89 -2.39 9.02 -13.76
C LEU A 89 -3.25 10.09 -14.42
N SER A 90 -2.67 11.05 -15.15
CA SER A 90 -3.45 12.03 -15.91
C SER A 90 -4.34 11.38 -16.97
N ARG A 91 -4.05 10.13 -17.35
CA ARG A 91 -4.81 9.30 -18.31
C ARG A 91 -5.95 8.50 -17.65
N CYS A 92 -6.13 8.59 -16.34
CA CYS A 92 -7.27 7.92 -15.69
C CYS A 92 -8.59 8.68 -15.95
N ASN A 93 -9.70 7.97 -15.77
CA ASN A 93 -11.07 8.44 -16.04
C ASN A 93 -11.60 9.45 -15.01
N SER A 94 -10.79 9.85 -14.02
CA SER A 94 -11.19 10.86 -13.04
C SER A 94 -11.49 12.20 -13.70
N LYS A 95 -12.64 12.82 -13.39
CA LYS A 95 -13.00 14.15 -13.90
C LYS A 95 -12.06 15.23 -13.36
N TYR A 96 -11.82 15.22 -12.05
CA TYR A 96 -10.95 16.17 -11.37
C TYR A 96 -9.63 15.52 -10.99
N LYS A 97 -8.51 16.21 -11.18
CA LYS A 97 -7.16 15.68 -10.92
C LYS A 97 -6.26 16.76 -10.34
N ASP A 98 -5.83 16.59 -9.09
CA ASP A 98 -4.94 17.51 -8.39
C ASP A 98 -3.62 16.82 -8.03
N PHE A 99 -2.51 17.30 -8.58
CA PHE A 99 -1.17 16.74 -8.35
C PHE A 99 -0.34 17.69 -7.49
N HIS A 100 -0.22 17.40 -6.20
CA HIS A 100 0.52 18.21 -5.24
C HIS A 100 1.96 17.72 -5.03
N LEU A 101 2.87 18.68 -4.97
CA LEU A 101 4.29 18.46 -4.73
C LEU A 101 4.73 19.33 -3.55
N ASP A 102 5.19 18.73 -2.46
CA ASP A 102 5.95 19.45 -1.44
C ASP A 102 7.38 19.66 -1.97
N LYS A 103 7.66 20.92 -2.32
CA LYS A 103 8.96 21.33 -2.86
C LYS A 103 10.05 21.42 -1.80
N LYS A 104 9.70 21.36 -0.51
CA LYS A 104 10.67 21.48 0.59
C LYS A 104 11.40 20.18 0.89
N GLY A 105 11.02 19.04 0.29
CA GLY A 105 11.73 17.79 0.53
C GLY A 105 11.25 17.02 1.77
N LEU A 106 10.24 17.50 2.50
CA LEU A 106 9.95 17.01 3.86
C LEU A 106 8.78 16.02 3.91
N TRP A 107 7.95 15.98 2.87
CA TRP A 107 6.82 15.06 2.83
C TRP A 107 7.27 13.59 2.72
N HIS A 108 7.07 12.82 3.78
CA HIS A 108 7.42 11.40 3.83
C HIS A 108 6.25 10.47 4.21
N ALA A 109 5.04 11.00 4.36
CA ALA A 109 3.85 10.19 4.66
C ALA A 109 3.48 9.29 3.47
N LYS A 110 2.97 8.09 3.77
CA LYS A 110 2.65 7.05 2.78
C LYS A 110 1.30 6.45 3.10
N PHE A 111 0.31 6.81 2.29
CA PHE A 111 -1.03 6.24 2.41
C PHE A 111 -1.77 6.33 1.09
N SER A 112 -2.79 5.50 0.92
CA SER A 112 -3.74 5.62 -0.19
C SER A 112 -5.15 5.39 0.35
N ILE A 113 -6.10 6.23 -0.03
CA ILE A 113 -7.47 6.24 0.49
C ILE A 113 -8.45 6.24 -0.68
N LYS A 114 -9.38 5.29 -0.67
CA LYS A 114 -10.58 5.30 -1.52
C LYS A 114 -11.72 5.98 -0.77
N VAL A 115 -12.42 6.88 -1.44
CA VAL A 115 -13.58 7.62 -0.92
C VAL A 115 -14.80 7.26 -1.75
N ARG A 116 -15.90 6.95 -1.06
CA ARG A 116 -17.23 6.74 -1.63
C ARG A 116 -18.28 7.44 -0.75
N ASP A 117 -19.22 8.13 -1.38
CA ASP A 117 -20.24 8.94 -0.70
C ASP A 117 -19.63 9.94 0.30
N ASN A 118 -18.56 10.64 -0.12
CA ASN A 118 -17.77 11.57 0.69
C ASN A 118 -17.17 10.96 1.97
N SER A 119 -17.07 9.63 2.05
CA SER A 119 -16.54 8.91 3.21
C SER A 119 -15.43 7.93 2.80
N PRO A 120 -14.33 7.80 3.58
CA PRO A 120 -13.35 6.76 3.33
C PRO A 120 -13.98 5.35 3.40
N VAL A 121 -13.70 4.51 2.41
CA VAL A 121 -14.17 3.10 2.38
C VAL A 121 -13.04 2.10 2.52
N ALA A 122 -11.84 2.45 2.08
CA ALA A 122 -10.65 1.67 2.34
C ALA A 122 -9.41 2.56 2.35
N MET A 123 -8.41 2.13 3.11
CA MET A 123 -7.14 2.83 3.24
C MET A 123 -6.01 1.82 3.41
N ILE A 124 -4.88 2.11 2.78
CA ILE A 124 -3.60 1.49 3.11
C ILE A 124 -2.64 2.55 3.62
N ILE A 125 -1.95 2.28 4.71
CA ILE A 125 -0.97 3.19 5.33
C ILE A 125 0.21 2.39 5.88
N GLY A 126 1.43 2.89 5.72
CA GLY A 126 2.59 2.16 6.22
C GLY A 126 3.92 2.71 5.75
N SER A 127 4.87 1.80 5.59
CA SER A 127 6.24 2.13 5.21
C SER A 127 6.48 2.06 3.69
N SER A 128 5.60 1.38 2.93
CA SER A 128 5.73 1.22 1.48
C SER A 128 5.45 2.54 0.74
N ASN A 129 6.40 2.96 -0.10
CA ASN A 129 6.19 4.07 -1.03
C ASN A 129 5.40 3.62 -2.27
N LEU A 130 4.82 4.56 -3.02
CA LEU A 130 4.30 4.36 -4.38
C LEU A 130 5.43 4.19 -5.42
N SER A 131 6.39 3.31 -5.13
CA SER A 131 7.61 3.10 -5.91
C SER A 131 7.61 1.73 -6.60
N LYS A 132 8.42 1.58 -7.65
CA LYS A 132 8.63 0.27 -8.31
C LYS A 132 9.17 -0.79 -7.35
N SER A 133 9.99 -0.40 -6.37
CA SER A 133 10.57 -1.34 -5.41
C SER A 133 9.51 -1.92 -4.50
N ALA A 134 8.62 -1.08 -3.96
CA ALA A 134 7.51 -1.57 -3.16
C ALA A 134 6.46 -2.30 -4.02
N TYR A 135 6.15 -1.80 -5.22
CA TYR A 135 5.06 -2.35 -6.01
C TYR A 135 5.44 -3.63 -6.79
N PHE A 136 6.62 -3.69 -7.40
CA PHE A 136 7.06 -4.82 -8.24
C PHE A 136 8.14 -5.69 -7.60
N CYS A 137 8.57 -5.40 -6.37
CA CYS A 137 9.73 -6.05 -5.75
C CYS A 137 11.03 -5.88 -6.57
N GLN A 138 11.17 -4.78 -7.32
CA GLN A 138 12.32 -4.51 -8.17
C GLN A 138 13.33 -3.60 -7.48
N SER A 139 14.61 -3.71 -7.87
CA SER A 139 15.64 -2.74 -7.45
C SER A 139 15.75 -2.65 -5.92
N TYR A 140 16.20 -3.74 -5.28
CA TYR A 140 16.36 -3.88 -3.83
C TYR A 140 15.01 -3.89 -3.09
N PRO A 141 14.28 -5.02 -3.13
CA PRO A 141 13.08 -5.18 -2.32
C PRO A 141 13.44 -5.02 -0.84
N LYS A 142 12.63 -4.26 -0.12
CA LYS A 142 12.77 -4.01 1.33
C LYS A 142 11.69 -4.74 2.09
N HIS A 143 12.01 -5.11 3.32
CA HIS A 143 11.00 -5.41 4.31
C HIS A 143 10.19 -4.15 4.59
N GLU A 144 8.89 -4.27 4.41
CA GLU A 144 7.92 -3.19 4.62
C GLU A 144 6.75 -3.75 5.44
N SER A 145 6.09 -2.86 6.17
CA SER A 145 4.86 -3.16 6.88
C SER A 145 3.81 -2.12 6.55
N ASP A 146 2.63 -2.58 6.17
CA ASP A 146 1.51 -1.72 5.82
C ASP A 146 0.25 -2.20 6.54
N ILE A 147 -0.65 -1.28 6.83
CA ILE A 147 -1.94 -1.56 7.46
C ILE A 147 -3.01 -1.27 6.43
N LEU A 148 -3.81 -2.29 6.13
CA LEU A 148 -5.04 -2.18 5.37
C LEU A 148 -6.21 -2.01 6.33
N ILE A 149 -7.04 -1.00 6.08
CA ILE A 149 -8.27 -0.70 6.80
C ILE A 149 -9.40 -0.66 5.79
N TRP A 150 -10.53 -1.32 6.07
CA TRP A 150 -11.72 -1.27 5.22
C TRP A 150 -13.00 -1.08 6.03
N ASP A 151 -13.96 -0.37 5.44
CA ASP A 151 -15.25 -0.13 6.04
C ASP A 151 -16.07 -1.42 6.16
N LYS A 152 -17.00 -1.49 7.12
CA LYS A 152 -17.89 -2.64 7.32
C LYS A 152 -18.82 -2.91 6.12
N ARG A 153 -19.01 -1.91 5.26
CA ARG A 153 -19.77 -2.00 4.01
C ARG A 153 -19.01 -2.81 2.96
N GLU A 154 -17.70 -2.96 3.10
CA GLU A 154 -16.88 -3.80 2.23
C GLU A 154 -16.79 -5.21 2.83
N ASN A 155 -16.84 -6.21 1.95
CA ASN A 155 -16.48 -7.57 2.33
C ASN A 155 -14.99 -7.62 2.73
N GLU A 156 -14.63 -8.58 3.58
CA GLU A 156 -13.22 -8.90 3.80
C GLU A 156 -12.53 -9.12 2.43
N PRO A 157 -11.41 -8.45 2.16
CA PRO A 157 -10.71 -8.62 0.89
C PRO A 157 -10.29 -10.08 0.71
N SER A 158 -10.80 -10.75 -0.33
CA SER A 158 -10.59 -12.19 -0.54
C SER A 158 -9.12 -12.59 -0.60
N PHE A 159 -8.26 -11.70 -1.12
CA PHE A 159 -6.83 -11.94 -1.22
C PHE A 159 -6.15 -12.15 0.14
N ILE A 160 -6.75 -11.70 1.25
CA ILE A 160 -6.17 -11.88 2.59
C ILE A 160 -5.98 -13.38 2.87
N SER A 161 -6.96 -14.21 2.50
CA SER A 161 -6.90 -15.65 2.66
C SER A 161 -5.87 -16.34 1.75
N GLU A 162 -5.41 -15.66 0.70
CA GLU A 162 -4.44 -16.15 -0.27
C GLU A 162 -3.00 -15.75 0.08
N LEU A 163 -2.83 -14.85 1.08
CA LEU A 163 -1.50 -14.43 1.53
C LEU A 163 -0.80 -15.58 2.28
N PRO A 164 0.51 -15.75 2.09
CA PRO A 164 1.27 -16.77 2.83
C PRO A 164 1.13 -16.60 4.35
N GLU A 165 1.22 -17.71 5.08
CA GLU A 165 1.20 -17.70 6.54
C GLU A 165 2.27 -16.72 7.09
N GLY A 166 1.86 -15.89 8.04
CA GLY A 166 2.72 -14.88 8.65
C GLY A 166 3.03 -13.66 7.78
N ALA A 167 2.47 -13.54 6.57
CA ALA A 167 2.50 -12.32 5.75
C ALA A 167 1.35 -11.35 6.07
N VAL A 168 0.37 -11.78 6.87
CA VAL A 168 -0.78 -10.98 7.29
C VAL A 168 -1.18 -11.29 8.74
N TRP A 169 -1.53 -10.26 9.51
CA TRP A 169 -2.26 -10.38 10.78
C TRP A 169 -3.60 -9.66 10.66
N ILE A 170 -4.68 -10.33 11.02
CA ILE A 170 -6.03 -9.76 10.99
C ILE A 170 -6.39 -9.36 12.42
N LEU A 171 -6.49 -8.05 12.69
CA LEU A 171 -6.71 -7.51 14.04
C LEU A 171 -8.19 -7.36 14.39
N SER A 172 -9.03 -7.18 13.38
CA SER A 172 -10.46 -7.05 13.58
C SER A 172 -11.15 -7.59 12.35
N PRO A 173 -11.50 -8.89 12.31
CA PRO A 173 -12.59 -9.30 11.47
C PRO A 173 -13.87 -8.92 12.22
N HIS A 174 -14.99 -8.83 11.53
CA HIS A 174 -16.29 -8.53 12.13
C HIS A 174 -16.84 -9.64 13.05
N TYR A 175 -16.07 -10.12 14.04
CA TYR A 175 -16.42 -11.23 14.92
C TYR A 175 -16.32 -10.86 16.40
N PRO A 176 -17.44 -10.48 17.04
CA PRO A 176 -17.51 -10.40 18.50
C PRO A 176 -17.22 -11.79 19.10
N GLY A 177 -16.22 -11.90 19.97
CA GLY A 177 -16.00 -13.09 20.82
C GLY A 177 -14.89 -14.06 20.43
N GLN A 178 -14.13 -13.82 19.35
CA GLN A 178 -12.95 -14.62 18.97
C GLN A 178 -11.62 -13.83 18.95
N GLU A 179 -11.66 -12.57 19.36
CA GLU A 179 -10.55 -11.62 19.21
C GLU A 179 -9.31 -12.07 20.01
N ASN A 180 -9.49 -12.58 21.23
CA ASN A 180 -8.36 -12.99 22.08
C ASN A 180 -7.66 -14.26 21.57
N ASP A 181 -8.42 -15.26 21.10
CA ASP A 181 -7.85 -16.53 20.63
C ASP A 181 -7.15 -16.35 19.28
N LEU A 182 -7.73 -15.56 18.38
CA LEU A 182 -7.13 -15.24 17.08
C LEU A 182 -5.84 -14.42 17.25
N MET A 183 -5.89 -13.34 18.06
CA MET A 183 -4.73 -12.49 18.32
C MET A 183 -3.59 -13.28 18.96
N ARG A 184 -3.91 -14.16 19.92
CA ARG A 184 -2.92 -15.01 20.58
C ARG A 184 -2.31 -16.03 19.62
N SER A 185 -3.12 -16.67 18.78
CA SER A 185 -2.62 -17.60 17.74
C SER A 185 -1.69 -16.90 16.75
N GLN A 186 -2.05 -15.71 16.27
CA GLN A 186 -1.22 -14.93 15.36
C GLN A 186 0.09 -14.45 16.01
N TYR A 187 0.02 -14.06 17.29
CA TYR A 187 1.18 -13.71 18.09
C TYR A 187 2.14 -14.90 18.26
N ASP A 188 1.62 -16.08 18.59
CA ASP A 188 2.42 -17.29 18.77
C ASP A 188 3.06 -17.74 17.44
N GLN A 189 2.32 -17.69 16.33
CA GLN A 189 2.85 -17.94 14.98
C GLN A 189 4.01 -16.99 14.63
N PHE A 190 3.87 -15.71 14.95
CA PHE A 190 4.94 -14.73 14.70
C PHE A 190 6.17 -15.00 15.53
N ASN A 191 6.02 -15.26 16.82
CA ASN A 191 7.15 -15.56 17.69
C ASN A 191 7.86 -16.85 17.24
N ASN A 192 7.12 -17.85 16.79
CA ASN A 192 7.70 -19.07 16.23
C ASN A 192 8.49 -18.76 14.95
N HIS A 193 7.97 -17.89 14.08
CA HIS A 193 8.68 -17.44 12.88
C HIS A 193 9.96 -16.67 13.22
N ILE A 194 9.94 -15.78 14.22
CA ILE A 194 11.15 -15.07 14.69
C ILE A 194 12.17 -16.08 15.21
N LYS A 195 11.77 -16.95 16.16
CA LYS A 195 12.65 -17.95 16.78
C LYS A 195 13.27 -18.91 15.77
N TYR A 196 12.49 -19.35 14.77
CA TYR A 196 13.00 -20.21 13.71
C TYR A 196 14.12 -19.53 12.91
N ASN A 197 13.94 -18.26 12.57
CA ASN A 197 14.96 -17.50 11.83
C ASN A 197 16.18 -17.13 12.69
N GLU A 198 16.00 -16.85 13.98
CA GLU A 198 17.11 -16.63 14.92
C GLU A 198 17.99 -17.88 15.06
N ASN A 199 17.37 -19.07 15.13
CA ASN A 199 18.08 -20.33 15.18
C ASN A 199 18.87 -20.63 13.90
N ILE A 200 18.36 -20.23 12.73
CA ILE A 200 19.09 -20.31 11.45
C ILE A 200 20.27 -19.34 11.43
N SER A 201 20.09 -18.11 11.95
CA SER A 201 21.21 -17.16 12.02
C SER A 201 22.34 -17.63 12.93
N ASN A 202 22.04 -18.34 14.01
CA ASN A 202 23.04 -18.91 14.92
C ASN A 202 23.79 -20.12 14.34
N LEU A 203 23.19 -20.84 13.38
CA LEU A 203 23.87 -21.94 12.67
C LEU A 203 24.89 -21.42 11.65
N ASN A 204 24.66 -20.25 11.06
CA ASN A 204 25.57 -19.65 10.07
C ASN A 204 26.82 -18.97 10.68
N TYR A 205 26.94 -18.93 12.02
CA TYR A 205 28.15 -18.47 12.73
C TYR A 205 29.03 -19.61 13.24
N LEU A 206 28.68 -20.87 12.91
CA LEU A 206 29.42 -22.08 13.33
C LEU A 206 30.15 -22.78 12.17
N GLU A 207 30.29 -22.12 11.01
CA GLU A 207 31.17 -22.57 9.91
C GLU A 207 32.43 -21.69 9.79
#